data_AF-A0A3D2XLY1-F1
#
_entry.id   AF-A0A3D2XLY1-F1
#
_cell.length_a   1.000
_cell.length_b   1.000
_cell.length_c   1.000
_cell.angle_alpha   90.00
_cell.angle_beta   90.00
_cell.angle_gamma   90.00
#
_symmetry.space_group_name_H-M   'P 1'
#
loop_
_entity.id
_entity.type
_entity.pdbx_description
1 polymer ?
#
loop_
_entity_poly.entity_id
_entity_poly.type
_entity_poly.pdbx_seq_one_letter_code
_entity_poly.pdbx_strand_id
1 'polypeptide(L)'
;MKALEDYKNGQLLLIDKPLGWTSFQVVNKLRWHLRKTFNIKKIKVGHAGTLDPLATGLLIICTGKMTKQIEQYQAQKKVYSGSFTLGSTTPSFDLETEINQQFPTAHITEELIRKTTKNFIGETEQYPPVYSALKKDGKRLYEFARA
;
A
#
# COMPACT_ATOMS: atom_id res chain seq x y z
N MET A 1 -1.23 28.02 -8.59
CA MET A 1 -0.35 26.83 -8.68
C MET A 1 0.82 27.05 -7.74
N LYS A 2 1.26 26.06 -6.96
CA LYS A 2 2.41 26.20 -6.03
C LYS A 2 3.70 26.43 -6.82
N ALA A 3 4.63 27.19 -6.25
CA ALA A 3 5.95 27.44 -6.83
C ALA A 3 6.89 26.24 -6.62
N LEU A 4 7.97 26.18 -7.39
CA LEU A 4 9.01 25.15 -7.21
C LEU A 4 9.54 25.11 -5.76
N GLU A 5 9.74 26.29 -5.17
CA GLU A 5 10.31 26.41 -3.83
C GLU A 5 9.38 25.83 -2.76
N ASP A 6 8.07 25.87 -2.97
CA ASP A 6 7.09 25.21 -2.09
C ASP A 6 7.32 23.70 -2.06
N TYR A 7 7.53 23.07 -3.22
CA TYR A 7 7.78 21.64 -3.32
C TYR A 7 9.15 21.24 -2.78
N LYS A 8 10.17 22.11 -2.89
CA LYS A 8 11.50 21.88 -2.30
C LYS A 8 11.48 22.04 -0.78
N ASN A 9 10.78 23.06 -0.27
CA ASN A 9 10.57 23.25 1.16
C ASN A 9 9.70 22.14 1.76
N GLY A 10 8.83 21.55 0.95
CA GLY A 10 8.16 20.29 1.23
C GLY A 10 6.66 20.46 1.25
N GLN A 11 5.98 19.51 0.61
CA GLN A 11 4.53 19.47 0.51
C GLN A 11 4.04 18.07 0.86
N LEU A 12 2.86 18.04 1.49
CA LEU A 12 2.05 16.85 1.63
C LEU A 12 1.01 16.87 0.50
N LEU A 13 1.06 15.86 -0.36
CA LEU A 13 0.12 15.68 -1.45
C LEU A 13 -0.72 14.43 -1.15
N LEU A 14 -2.03 14.59 -1.15
CA LEU A 14 -2.98 13.52 -0.93
C LEU A 14 -3.46 13.04 -2.29
N ILE A 15 -3.04 11.84 -2.69
CA ILE A 15 -3.36 11.29 -4.01
C ILE A 15 -4.32 10.12 -3.82
N ASP A 16 -5.42 10.12 -4.57
CA ASP A 16 -6.20 8.90 -4.74
C ASP A 16 -5.48 7.99 -5.75
N LYS A 17 -4.90 6.89 -5.28
CA LYS A 17 -4.11 5.96 -6.11
C LYS A 17 -5.06 5.19 -7.02
N PRO A 18 -4.88 5.25 -8.35
CA PRO A 18 -5.71 4.47 -9.27
C PRO A 18 -5.43 2.97 -9.14
N LEU A 19 -6.42 2.18 -9.55
CA LEU A 19 -6.33 0.73 -9.64
C LEU A 19 -5.25 0.30 -10.64
N GLY A 20 -4.52 -0.77 -10.33
CA GLY A 20 -3.46 -1.33 -11.17
C GLY A 20 -2.13 -0.58 -11.10
N TRP A 21 -2.08 0.58 -10.45
CA TRP A 21 -0.84 1.33 -10.25
C TRP A 21 -0.15 0.91 -8.96
N THR A 22 1.14 0.66 -9.02
CA THR A 22 1.99 0.60 -7.83
C THR A 22 2.12 2.00 -7.21
N SER A 23 2.31 2.05 -5.88
CA SER A 23 2.61 3.30 -5.18
C SER A 23 3.86 4.03 -5.73
N PHE A 24 4.84 3.27 -6.22
CA PHE A 24 6.06 3.84 -6.82
C PHE A 24 5.82 4.45 -8.21
N GLN A 25 4.90 3.90 -9.01
CA GLN A 25 4.49 4.52 -10.28
C GLN A 25 3.87 5.90 -10.06
N VAL A 26 3.07 6.09 -9.00
CA VAL A 26 2.55 7.43 -8.62
C VAL A 26 3.70 8.39 -8.29
N VAL A 27 4.67 7.96 -7.48
CA VAL A 27 5.87 8.76 -7.16
C VAL A 27 6.63 9.15 -8.43
N ASN A 28 6.85 8.20 -9.34
CA ASN A 28 7.56 8.46 -10.59
C ASN A 28 6.81 9.43 -11.50
N LYS A 29 5.48 9.30 -11.61
CA LYS A 29 4.65 10.21 -12.39
C LYS A 29 4.72 11.63 -11.84
N LEU A 30 4.60 11.80 -10.53
CA LEU A 30 4.72 13.11 -9.88
C LEU A 30 6.13 13.70 -10.05
N ARG A 31 7.17 12.89 -9.85
CA ARG A 31 8.56 13.33 -10.05
C ARG A 31 8.80 13.77 -11.49
N TRP A 32 8.32 13.02 -12.47
CA TRP A 32 8.40 13.38 -13.89
C TRP A 32 7.68 14.69 -14.17
N HIS A 33 6.44 14.84 -13.69
CA HIS A 33 5.63 16.04 -13.91
C HIS A 33 6.32 17.28 -13.32
N LEU A 34 6.73 17.25 -12.05
CA LEU A 34 7.41 18.37 -11.39
C LEU A 34 8.72 18.74 -12.10
N ARG A 35 9.49 17.75 -12.57
CA ARG A 35 10.73 17.99 -13.31
C ARG A 35 10.48 18.71 -14.64
N LYS A 36 9.44 18.31 -15.37
CA LYS A 36 9.06 18.92 -16.65
C LYS A 36 8.49 20.32 -16.45
N THR A 37 7.57 20.49 -15.51
CA THR A 37 6.91 21.78 -15.24
C THR A 37 7.90 22.86 -14.81
N PHE A 38 8.89 22.52 -13.97
CA PHE A 38 9.85 23.49 -13.44
C PHE A 38 11.23 23.44 -14.10
N ASN A 39 11.40 22.64 -15.15
CA ASN A 39 12.67 22.42 -15.85
C ASN A 39 13.87 22.11 -14.92
N ILE A 40 13.68 21.17 -13.98
CA ILE A 40 14.70 20.77 -13.00
C ILE A 40 15.18 19.34 -13.20
N LYS A 41 16.43 19.08 -12.81
CA LYS A 41 17.01 17.73 -12.88
C LYS A 41 16.53 16.80 -11.78
N LYS A 42 16.39 17.29 -10.54
CA LYS A 42 16.12 16.45 -9.35
C LYS A 42 15.13 17.12 -8.40
N ILE A 43 14.24 16.31 -7.84
CA ILE A 43 13.34 16.67 -6.74
C ILE A 43 13.10 15.43 -5.87
N LYS A 44 13.10 15.63 -4.54
CA LYS A 44 12.76 14.56 -3.59
C LYS A 44 11.26 14.37 -3.57
N VAL A 45 10.81 13.15 -3.79
CA VAL A 45 9.41 12.71 -3.73
C VAL A 45 9.41 11.27 -3.20
N GLY A 46 8.60 11.00 -2.18
CA GLY A 46 8.39 9.68 -1.60
C GLY A 46 6.97 9.52 -1.08
N HIS A 47 6.49 8.29 -0.99
CA HIS A 47 5.16 7.97 -0.43
C HIS A 47 5.29 7.57 1.05
N ALA A 48 4.21 7.73 1.82
CA ALA A 48 4.17 7.46 3.25
C ALA A 48 3.24 6.31 3.63
N GLY A 49 3.43 5.19 2.94
CA GLY A 49 2.60 3.99 3.05
C GLY A 49 2.45 3.36 1.67
N THR A 50 2.67 2.05 1.56
CA THR A 50 2.46 1.34 0.29
C THR A 50 1.01 0.91 0.22
N LEU A 51 0.36 1.20 -0.90
CA LEU A 51 -0.86 0.52 -1.33
C LEU A 51 -0.50 -0.45 -2.46
N ASP A 52 -1.05 -1.66 -2.36
CA ASP A 52 -0.89 -2.71 -3.36
C ASP A 52 -1.52 -2.29 -4.70
N PRO A 53 -1.05 -2.84 -5.84
CA PRO A 53 -1.60 -2.58 -7.17
C PRO A 53 -3.13 -2.64 -7.24
N LEU A 54 -3.75 -3.66 -6.63
CA LEU A 54 -5.19 -3.87 -6.65
C LEU A 54 -5.97 -3.03 -5.62
N ALA A 55 -5.28 -2.35 -4.70
CA ALA A 55 -5.92 -1.39 -3.81
C ALA A 55 -6.10 -0.02 -4.51
N THR A 56 -7.08 0.76 -4.09
CA THR A 56 -7.23 2.19 -4.46
C THR A 56 -7.33 3.03 -3.20
N GLY A 57 -7.38 4.36 -3.34
CA GLY A 57 -7.58 5.27 -2.22
C GLY A 57 -6.33 6.06 -1.83
N LEU A 58 -6.34 6.58 -0.61
CA LEU A 58 -5.40 7.60 -0.17
C LEU A 58 -3.94 7.11 -0.11
N LEU A 59 -3.11 7.65 -1.01
CA LEU A 59 -1.66 7.56 -0.99
C LEU A 59 -1.06 8.93 -0.63
N ILE A 60 -0.49 9.01 0.56
CA ILE A 60 0.19 10.22 1.05
C ILE A 60 1.55 10.32 0.37
N ILE A 61 1.82 11.44 -0.30
CA ILE A 61 3.08 11.75 -0.96
C ILE A 61 3.73 12.96 -0.29
N CYS A 62 4.99 12.82 0.10
CA CYS A 62 5.82 13.90 0.61
C CYS A 62 6.81 14.37 -0.46
N THR A 63 7.02 15.68 -0.56
CA THR A 63 8.07 16.27 -1.39
C THR A 63 9.14 16.96 -0.54
N GLY A 64 10.31 17.23 -1.13
CA GLY A 64 11.29 18.15 -0.55
C GLY A 64 11.74 17.75 0.86
N LYS A 65 11.73 18.70 1.80
CA LYS A 65 12.11 18.45 3.21
C LYS A 65 11.09 17.57 3.96
N MET A 66 9.81 17.57 3.56
CA MET A 66 8.77 16.74 4.19
C MET A 66 8.99 15.24 3.97
N THR A 67 9.84 14.81 3.02
CA THR A 67 10.19 13.38 2.92
C THR A 67 10.85 12.83 4.19
N LYS A 68 11.37 13.71 5.06
CA LYS A 68 11.91 13.33 6.38
C LYS A 68 10.83 12.98 7.40
N GLN A 69 9.56 13.31 7.15
CA GLN A 69 8.42 13.04 8.03
C GLN A 69 7.61 11.81 7.58
N ILE A 70 8.07 11.09 6.55
CA ILE A 70 7.36 9.92 6.00
C ILE A 70 7.01 8.90 7.10
N GLU A 71 7.95 8.61 8.00
CA GLU A 71 7.76 7.65 9.09
C GLU A 71 6.62 8.07 10.04
N GLN A 72 6.43 9.37 10.26
CA GLN A 72 5.36 9.88 11.12
C GLN A 72 3.97 9.60 10.53
N TYR A 73 3.80 9.80 9.22
CA TYR A 73 2.56 9.48 8.51
C TYR A 73 2.35 7.96 8.42
N GLN A 74 3.44 7.20 8.22
CA GLN A 74 3.40 5.74 8.25
C GLN A 74 3.04 5.17 9.62
N ALA A 75 3.22 5.88 10.72
CA ALA A 75 2.80 5.43 12.05
C ALA A 75 1.33 5.71 12.38
N GLN A 76 0.62 6.52 11.57
CA GLN A 76 -0.77 6.89 11.86
C GLN A 76 -1.73 5.70 11.74
N LYS A 77 -2.92 5.80 12.33
CA LYS A 77 -3.99 4.81 12.10
C LYS A 77 -4.49 4.92 10.65
N LYS A 78 -4.89 3.79 10.07
CA LYS A 78 -5.50 3.71 8.74
C LYS A 78 -6.83 3.00 8.83
N VAL A 79 -7.71 3.34 7.91
CA VAL A 79 -9.01 2.72 7.73
C VAL A 79 -9.06 2.17 6.32
N TYR A 80 -9.52 0.93 6.19
CA TYR A 80 -9.65 0.23 4.92
C TYR A 80 -11.07 -0.29 4.79
N SER A 81 -11.53 -0.40 3.55
CA SER A 81 -12.75 -1.09 3.17
C SER A 81 -12.45 -2.00 1.98
N GLY A 82 -13.12 -3.14 1.89
CA GLY A 82 -12.93 -4.07 0.79
C GLY A 82 -13.84 -5.28 0.91
N SER A 83 -13.65 -6.19 -0.04
CA SER A 83 -14.32 -7.48 -0.11
C SER A 83 -13.28 -8.58 -0.22
N PHE A 84 -13.59 -9.76 0.32
CA PHE A 84 -12.75 -10.95 0.17
C PHE A 84 -13.65 -12.16 -0.09
N THR A 85 -13.07 -13.19 -0.69
CA THR A 85 -13.76 -14.43 -1.05
C THR A 85 -13.52 -15.49 0.02
N LEU A 86 -14.58 -16.09 0.56
CA LEU A 86 -14.48 -17.21 1.48
C LEU A 86 -14.30 -18.54 0.72
N GLY A 87 -13.49 -19.44 1.28
CA GLY A 87 -13.28 -20.78 0.73
C GLY A 87 -12.29 -20.84 -0.43
N SER A 88 -11.43 -19.84 -0.60
CA SER A 88 -10.34 -19.87 -1.58
C SER A 88 -9.10 -19.20 -1.01
N THR A 89 -7.93 -19.66 -1.45
CA THR A 89 -6.65 -19.02 -1.14
C THR A 89 -5.86 -18.78 -2.41
N THR A 90 -4.95 -17.81 -2.34
CA THR A 90 -3.99 -17.47 -3.40
C THR A 90 -2.61 -17.32 -2.76
N PRO A 91 -1.51 -17.53 -3.49
CA PRO A 91 -0.16 -17.35 -2.94
C PRO A 91 0.11 -15.95 -2.35
N SER A 92 -0.50 -14.92 -2.93
CA SER A 92 -0.35 -13.51 -2.54
C SER A 92 -1.36 -13.04 -1.50
N PHE A 93 -2.36 -13.86 -1.16
CA PHE A 93 -3.54 -13.51 -0.36
C PHE A 93 -4.39 -12.37 -0.93
N ASP A 94 -4.20 -12.04 -2.21
CA ASP A 94 -5.08 -11.18 -2.99
C ASP A 94 -5.34 -11.77 -4.40
N LEU A 95 -5.91 -10.97 -5.30
CA LEU A 95 -6.27 -11.38 -6.66
C LEU A 95 -5.16 -11.11 -7.70
N GLU A 96 -3.92 -10.77 -7.29
CA GLU A 96 -2.79 -10.64 -8.21
C GLU A 96 -2.32 -12.00 -8.74
N THR A 97 -2.62 -13.08 -8.01
CA THR A 97 -2.29 -14.47 -8.39
C THR A 97 -3.54 -15.33 -8.46
N GLU A 98 -3.49 -16.38 -9.28
CA GLU A 98 -4.57 -17.35 -9.38
C GLU A 98 -4.83 -18.10 -8.06
N ILE A 99 -6.06 -18.60 -7.91
CA ILE A 99 -6.47 -19.44 -6.79
C ILE A 99 -5.66 -20.73 -6.83
N ASN A 100 -4.99 -21.06 -5.72
CA ASN A 100 -4.22 -22.29 -5.60
C ASN A 100 -4.94 -23.37 -4.79
N GLN A 101 -5.94 -23.02 -3.97
CA GLN A 101 -6.75 -23.99 -3.24
C GLN A 101 -8.18 -23.49 -3.01
N GLN A 102 -9.12 -24.44 -2.91
CA GLN A 102 -10.53 -24.20 -2.61
C GLN A 102 -10.99 -25.07 -1.44
N PHE A 103 -11.96 -24.57 -0.67
CA PHE A 103 -12.48 -25.21 0.54
C PHE A 103 -14.02 -25.15 0.57
N PRO A 104 -14.71 -26.17 1.10
CA PRO A 104 -16.16 -26.16 1.21
C PRO A 104 -16.65 -24.99 2.08
N THR A 105 -17.66 -24.25 1.62
CA THR A 105 -18.20 -23.08 2.33
C THR A 105 -19.61 -23.28 2.87
N ALA A 106 -20.24 -24.44 2.64
CA ALA A 106 -21.63 -24.71 3.02
C ALA A 106 -21.92 -24.58 4.53
N HIS A 107 -20.89 -24.73 5.36
CA HIS A 107 -20.98 -24.60 6.82
C HIS A 107 -20.89 -23.15 7.32
N ILE A 108 -20.61 -22.18 6.44
CA ILE A 108 -20.38 -20.79 6.82
C ILE A 108 -21.71 -20.04 6.84
N THR A 109 -22.15 -19.64 8.04
CA THR A 109 -23.35 -18.83 8.26
C THR A 109 -22.99 -17.38 8.59
N GLU A 110 -23.94 -16.46 8.42
CA GLU A 110 -23.74 -15.06 8.82
C GLU A 110 -23.41 -14.91 10.30
N GLU A 111 -24.08 -15.70 11.16
CA GLU A 111 -23.79 -15.73 12.59
C GLU A 111 -22.34 -16.15 12.87
N LEU A 112 -21.84 -17.18 12.16
CA LEU A 112 -20.46 -17.64 12.30
C LEU A 112 -19.46 -16.56 11.86
N ILE A 113 -19.75 -15.83 10.78
CA ILE A 113 -18.92 -14.70 10.33
C ILE A 113 -18.86 -13.65 11.43
N ARG A 114 -20.02 -13.17 11.91
CA ARG A 114 -20.10 -12.13 12.95
C ARG A 114 -19.42 -12.55 14.25
N LYS A 115 -19.56 -13.81 14.65
CA LYS A 115 -18.88 -14.36 15.83
C LYS A 115 -17.36 -14.38 15.65
N THR A 116 -16.89 -14.89 14.52
CA THR A 116 -15.45 -15.01 14.21
C THR A 116 -14.77 -13.64 14.11
N THR A 117 -15.43 -12.63 13.53
CA THR A 117 -14.87 -11.28 13.40
C THR A 117 -14.52 -10.61 14.73
N LYS A 118 -15.18 -11.00 15.84
CA LYS A 118 -14.89 -10.43 17.17
C LYS A 118 -13.46 -10.72 17.63
N ASN A 119 -12.87 -11.83 17.17
CA ASN A 119 -11.50 -12.22 17.53
C ASN A 119 -10.44 -11.32 16.88
N PHE A 120 -10.82 -10.51 15.89
CA PHE A 120 -9.92 -9.57 15.19
C PHE A 120 -10.05 -8.13 15.70
N ILE A 121 -10.87 -7.88 16.73
CA ILE A 121 -11.05 -6.57 17.33
C ILE A 121 -10.09 -6.43 18.52
N GLY A 122 -9.23 -5.42 18.47
CA GLY A 122 -8.23 -5.14 19.52
C GLY A 122 -6.81 -5.40 19.05
N GLU A 123 -5.91 -5.62 19.98
CA GLU A 123 -4.52 -5.98 19.67
C GLU A 123 -4.42 -7.47 19.41
N THR A 124 -3.81 -7.84 18.28
CA THR A 124 -3.63 -9.22 17.84
C THR A 124 -2.24 -9.38 17.24
N GLU A 125 -1.64 -10.55 17.40
CA GLU A 125 -0.42 -10.91 16.67
C GLU A 125 -0.77 -11.29 15.22
N GLN A 126 -0.03 -10.73 14.26
CA GLN A 126 -0.21 -11.02 12.84
C GLN A 126 1.11 -11.45 12.22
N TYR A 127 1.11 -12.61 11.56
CA TYR A 127 2.21 -13.04 10.71
C TYR A 127 2.12 -12.33 9.36
N PRO A 128 3.14 -11.57 8.95
CA PRO A 128 3.13 -10.89 7.66
C PRO A 128 3.13 -11.89 6.48
N PRO A 129 2.48 -11.56 5.36
CA PRO A 129 2.53 -12.40 4.17
C PRO A 129 3.94 -12.43 3.56
N VAL A 130 4.24 -13.52 2.85
CA VAL A 130 5.52 -13.68 2.12
C VAL A 130 5.63 -12.66 0.99
N TYR A 131 4.49 -12.28 0.37
CA TYR A 131 4.42 -11.18 -0.59
C TYR A 131 4.36 -9.82 0.13
N SER A 132 5.42 -9.47 0.85
CA SER A 132 5.53 -8.19 1.55
C SER A 132 6.86 -7.49 1.28
N ALA A 133 6.88 -6.17 1.50
CA ALA A 133 8.09 -5.35 1.37
C ALA A 133 9.05 -5.49 2.56
N LEU A 134 8.73 -6.34 3.54
CA LEU A 134 9.60 -6.63 4.68
C LEU A 134 10.92 -7.24 4.19
N LYS A 135 12.00 -6.96 4.91
CA LYS A 135 13.31 -7.50 4.58
C LYS A 135 13.62 -8.70 5.45
N LYS A 136 14.13 -9.76 4.83
CA LYS A 136 14.78 -10.89 5.50
C LYS A 136 16.16 -11.05 4.88
N ASP A 137 17.20 -11.07 5.70
CA ASP A 137 18.60 -11.22 5.26
C ASP A 137 19.02 -10.23 4.16
N GLY A 138 18.54 -8.98 4.27
CA GLY A 138 18.87 -7.89 3.34
C GLY A 138 18.04 -7.84 2.05
N LYS A 139 17.28 -8.89 1.71
CA LYS A 139 16.39 -8.96 0.53
C LYS A 139 14.93 -8.79 0.93
N ARG A 140 14.08 -8.29 0.03
CA ARG A 140 12.64 -8.12 0.32
C ARG A 140 11.92 -9.46 0.18
N LEU A 141 10.95 -9.75 1.05
CA LEU A 141 10.25 -11.05 1.07
C LEU A 141 9.57 -11.37 -0.28
N TYR A 142 8.96 -10.37 -0.93
CA TYR A 142 8.38 -10.59 -2.26
C TYR A 142 9.40 -10.97 -3.35
N GLU A 143 10.70 -10.64 -3.18
CA GLU A 143 11.74 -11.02 -4.14
C GLU A 143 12.05 -12.52 -4.07
N PHE A 144 11.80 -13.17 -2.92
CA PHE A 144 11.86 -14.62 -2.80
C PHE A 144 10.59 -15.31 -3.30
N ALA A 145 9.44 -14.66 -3.17
CA ALA A 145 8.15 -15.22 -3.55
C ALA A 145 7.91 -15.23 -5.07
N ARG A 146 8.56 -14.31 -5.81
CA ARG A 146 8.46 -14.17 -7.27
C ARG A 146 9.61 -14.84 -8.04
N ALA A 147 10.56 -15.47 -7.35
CA ALA A 147 11.73 -16.12 -7.94
C ALA A 147 11.45 -17.57 -8.35
#